data_AF-A0A1F5WZH1-F1
#
_entry.id   AF-A0A1F5WZH1-F1
#
_cell.length_a   1.000
_cell.length_b   1.000
_cell.length_c   1.000
_cell.angle_alpha   90.00
_cell.angle_beta   90.00
_cell.angle_gamma   90.00
#
_symmetry.space_group_name_H-M   'P 1'
#
loop_
_entity.id
_entity.type
_entity.pdbx_description
1 polymer ?
#
loop_
_entity_poly.entity_id
_entity_poly.type
_entity_poly.pdbx_seq_one_letter_code
_entity_poly.pdbx_strand_id
1 'polypeptide(L)'
;MKKIVFILALCFLFFVFESKSAAESLIVKKVHEAQELLKDSEVSFETQEIKICSRPKNKKTVCKIESKVVAKLSVLKAWDSGEDKFYDIRIRLPYPLPKSGIVFETLTKDFIVEHVYGRYVGKFAFRASYQGKSVLVLAGKHLWVPPAYGDSQNYNLLNEQAEEIIYTPFADSLYDKDAVLDGARFLKSEVVRALEDLRDKKVVSRALPGKLLADFAPWEYPFNLGINEQMDHQKFDRDHQYTAEEVLIEYAFNREKSFRQAVSVANARGPFQFTDNGNSKALGTYSTVVNAYKDADLTEDFEAGAQDLQNIIKAAICLLDLELSNMSGDAHSLFEQDYRRGAIYPSAAYNGGYGTARALYNWIKKNNYEITFDNFHPSPQAFAYLRTSVRYQNVKRGKKIVRISVKSTKKIVNTETPYYLRKQMYLWKLTDELKGQL
;
A
#
# COMPACT_ATOMS: atom_id res chain seq x y z
N MET A 1 -7.15 -0.66 77.73
CA MET A 1 -7.85 -1.58 76.80
C MET A 1 -8.24 -0.82 75.55
N LYS A 2 -8.10 -1.47 74.38
CA LYS A 2 -8.52 -1.08 73.03
C LYS A 2 -7.60 -0.11 72.26
N LYS A 3 -6.72 -0.73 71.46
CA LYS A 3 -6.09 -0.18 70.25
C LYS A 3 -7.19 0.11 69.22
N ILE A 4 -7.18 1.29 68.60
CA ILE A 4 -7.92 1.56 67.36
C ILE A 4 -6.85 1.89 66.31
N VAL A 5 -6.66 0.95 65.39
CA VAL A 5 -5.86 1.10 64.19
C VAL A 5 -6.76 1.75 63.14
N PHE A 6 -6.38 2.94 62.66
CA PHE A 6 -7.03 3.59 61.53
C PHE A 6 -6.44 2.97 60.24
N ILE A 7 -7.20 2.12 59.58
CA ILE A 7 -6.91 1.66 58.22
C ILE A 7 -7.59 2.64 57.26
N LEU A 8 -6.79 3.48 56.61
CA LEU A 8 -7.19 4.26 55.45
C LEU A 8 -7.30 3.31 54.25
N ALA A 9 -8.51 2.84 53.97
CA ALA A 9 -8.83 2.18 52.71
C ALA A 9 -8.92 3.24 51.60
N LEU A 10 -7.85 3.35 50.81
CA LEU A 10 -7.83 4.14 49.59
C LEU A 10 -8.65 3.37 48.54
N CYS A 11 -9.93 3.70 48.41
CA CYS A 11 -10.76 3.21 47.30
C CYS A 11 -10.27 3.87 46.00
N PHE A 12 -9.36 3.18 45.29
CA PHE A 12 -9.15 3.41 43.86
C PHE A 12 -10.44 3.03 43.13
N LEU A 13 -11.28 4.04 42.86
CA LEU A 13 -12.32 3.97 41.84
C LEU A 13 -11.63 3.77 40.49
N PHE A 14 -11.45 2.52 40.09
CA PHE A 14 -11.26 2.16 38.69
C PHE A 14 -12.54 2.53 37.96
N PHE A 15 -12.60 3.76 37.44
CA PHE A 15 -13.48 4.07 36.31
C PHE A 15 -12.92 3.29 35.13
N VAL A 16 -13.41 2.06 34.97
CA VAL A 16 -13.38 1.38 33.67
C VAL A 16 -14.26 2.24 32.77
N PHE A 17 -13.64 3.09 31.96
CA PHE A 17 -14.29 3.56 30.75
C PHE A 17 -14.51 2.32 29.89
N GLU A 18 -15.69 1.71 30.00
CA GLU A 18 -16.23 0.91 28.91
C GLU A 18 -16.35 1.86 27.72
N SER A 19 -15.31 1.88 26.86
CA SER A 19 -15.47 2.36 25.52
C SER A 19 -16.58 1.51 24.90
N LYS A 20 -17.77 2.08 24.73
CA LYS A 20 -18.78 1.50 23.84
C LYS A 20 -18.04 1.17 22.55
N SER A 21 -17.86 -0.12 22.28
CA SER A 21 -17.46 -0.58 20.95
C SER A 21 -18.41 0.11 19.98
N ALA A 22 -17.87 1.04 19.20
CA ALA A 22 -18.66 1.67 18.17
C ALA A 22 -19.17 0.54 17.26
N ALA A 23 -20.49 0.52 17.04
CA ALA A 23 -21.08 -0.49 16.19
C ALA A 23 -20.45 -0.38 14.80
N GLU A 24 -19.98 -1.51 14.28
CA GLU A 24 -19.45 -1.59 12.91
C GLU A 24 -20.53 -1.15 11.91
N SER A 25 -20.12 -0.39 10.90
CA SER A 25 -21.01 0.05 9.83
C SER A 25 -21.73 -1.13 9.18
N LEU A 26 -23.02 -0.96 8.85
CA LEU A 26 -23.81 -1.99 8.16
C LEU A 26 -23.14 -2.43 6.85
N ILE A 27 -22.57 -1.49 6.09
CA ILE A 27 -21.92 -1.84 4.82
C ILE A 27 -20.65 -2.67 5.06
N VAL A 28 -19.86 -2.33 6.07
CA VAL A 28 -18.64 -3.09 6.44
C VAL A 28 -19.02 -4.50 6.87
N LYS A 29 -20.02 -4.64 7.73
CA LYS A 29 -20.55 -5.94 8.16
C LYS A 29 -21.01 -6.79 6.97
N LYS A 30 -21.76 -6.21 6.04
CA LYS A 30 -22.26 -6.91 4.84
C LYS A 30 -21.13 -7.26 3.86
N VAL A 31 -20.09 -6.43 3.78
CA VAL A 31 -18.88 -6.75 3.02
C VAL A 31 -18.17 -7.97 3.61
N HIS A 32 -17.94 -8.01 4.93
CA HIS A 32 -17.31 -9.18 5.55
C HIS A 32 -18.16 -10.44 5.41
N GLU A 33 -19.48 -10.34 5.58
CA GLU A 33 -20.41 -11.45 5.32
C GLU A 33 -20.29 -11.94 3.86
N ALA A 34 -20.23 -11.02 2.89
CA ALA A 34 -20.04 -11.35 1.48
C ALA A 34 -18.70 -12.06 1.22
N GLN A 35 -17.63 -11.61 1.87
CA GLN A 35 -16.30 -12.21 1.74
C GLN A 35 -16.26 -13.62 2.34
N GLU A 36 -16.90 -13.84 3.49
CA GLU A 36 -17.03 -15.18 4.10
C GLU A 36 -17.80 -16.12 3.17
N LEU A 37 -18.94 -15.68 2.63
CA LEU A 37 -19.75 -16.47 1.67
C LEU A 37 -19.02 -16.78 0.35
N LEU A 38 -17.94 -16.06 0.02
CA LEU A 38 -17.13 -16.34 -1.16
C LEU A 38 -16.06 -17.40 -0.93
N LYS A 39 -15.71 -17.74 0.31
CA LYS A 39 -14.63 -18.72 0.60
C LYS A 39 -14.85 -20.05 -0.12
N ASP A 40 -16.08 -20.53 -0.12
CA ASP A 40 -16.48 -21.81 -0.74
C ASP A 40 -16.79 -21.71 -2.24
N SER A 41 -16.70 -20.52 -2.83
CA SER A 41 -16.94 -20.34 -4.27
C SER A 41 -15.75 -20.81 -5.10
N GLU A 42 -16.00 -21.62 -6.13
CA GLU A 42 -14.95 -22.10 -7.03
C GLU A 42 -14.54 -21.02 -8.05
N VAL A 43 -13.23 -20.85 -8.23
CA VAL A 43 -12.62 -20.06 -9.30
C VAL A 43 -11.62 -20.94 -10.05
N SER A 44 -11.47 -20.72 -11.36
CA SER A 44 -10.60 -21.59 -12.17
C SER A 44 -10.11 -20.88 -13.43
N PHE A 45 -9.08 -21.47 -14.04
CA PHE A 45 -8.67 -21.12 -15.39
C PHE A 45 -9.50 -21.89 -16.41
N GLU A 46 -9.84 -21.24 -17.51
CA GLU A 46 -10.36 -21.90 -18.70
C GLU A 46 -9.26 -22.04 -19.73
N THR A 47 -9.14 -23.24 -20.29
CA THR A 47 -8.11 -23.56 -21.29
C THR A 47 -8.70 -23.87 -22.66
N GLN A 48 -7.95 -23.52 -23.69
CA GLN A 48 -8.20 -23.94 -25.06
C GLN A 48 -7.01 -24.75 -25.58
N GLU A 49 -7.29 -25.89 -26.21
CA GLU A 49 -6.28 -26.64 -26.94
C GLU A 49 -5.92 -25.93 -28.25
N ILE A 50 -4.63 -25.70 -28.45
CA ILE A 50 -4.10 -25.14 -29.69
C ILE A 50 -3.07 -26.07 -30.32
N LYS A 51 -3.14 -26.23 -31.63
CA LYS A 51 -2.17 -27.00 -32.41
C LYS A 51 -1.03 -26.10 -32.85
N ILE A 52 0.16 -26.31 -32.28
CA ILE A 52 1.38 -25.60 -32.66
C ILE A 52 2.20 -26.48 -33.58
N CYS A 53 2.34 -26.08 -34.83
CA CYS A 53 3.20 -26.73 -35.81
C CYS A 53 4.49 -25.95 -35.99
N SER A 54 5.63 -26.60 -35.80
CA SER A 54 6.96 -26.02 -36.03
C SER A 54 7.69 -26.83 -37.10
N ARG A 55 8.43 -26.14 -37.98
CA ARG A 55 9.28 -26.78 -38.99
C ARG A 55 10.74 -26.43 -38.71
N PRO A 56 11.47 -27.28 -37.97
CA PRO A 56 12.91 -27.08 -37.78
C PRO A 56 13.61 -27.08 -39.14
N LYS A 57 14.66 -26.26 -39.31
CA LYS A 57 15.45 -26.23 -40.56
C LYS A 57 15.86 -27.65 -40.94
N ASN A 58 15.48 -28.07 -42.14
CA ASN A 58 15.73 -29.39 -42.74
C ASN A 58 15.04 -30.60 -42.07
N LYS A 59 13.92 -30.42 -41.35
CA LYS A 59 13.11 -31.54 -40.80
C LYS A 59 11.63 -31.46 -41.19
N LYS A 60 10.92 -32.58 -41.03
CA LYS A 60 9.45 -32.66 -41.16
C LYS A 60 8.80 -31.73 -40.13
N THR A 61 7.66 -31.15 -40.49
CA THR A 61 6.84 -30.36 -39.57
C THR A 61 6.41 -31.24 -38.40
N VAL A 62 6.68 -30.78 -37.18
CA VAL A 62 6.23 -31.42 -35.94
C VAL A 62 5.13 -30.56 -35.36
N CYS A 63 3.96 -31.13 -35.16
CA CYS A 63 2.84 -30.48 -34.50
C CYS A 63 2.66 -31.04 -33.09
N LYS A 64 2.52 -30.17 -32.10
CA LYS A 64 2.13 -30.51 -30.73
C LYS A 64 0.82 -29.81 -30.38
N ILE A 65 0.00 -30.45 -29.54
CA ILE A 65 -1.15 -29.82 -28.93
C ILE A 65 -0.68 -29.21 -27.61
N GLU A 66 -1.00 -27.95 -27.38
CA GLU A 66 -0.76 -27.27 -26.12
C GLU A 66 -2.07 -26.72 -25.56
N SER A 67 -2.30 -26.89 -24.26
CA SER A 67 -3.39 -26.23 -23.55
C SER A 67 -2.94 -24.83 -23.13
N LYS A 68 -3.67 -23.81 -23.58
CA LYS A 68 -3.44 -22.42 -23.20
C LYS A 68 -4.59 -21.88 -22.39
N VAL A 69 -4.29 -21.15 -21.32
CA VAL A 69 -5.28 -20.38 -20.58
C VAL A 69 -5.79 -19.24 -21.46
N VAL A 70 -7.10 -19.15 -21.59
CA VAL A 70 -7.81 -18.12 -22.39
C VAL A 70 -8.74 -17.25 -21.56
N ALA A 71 -9.16 -17.74 -20.38
CA ALA A 71 -10.00 -16.99 -19.47
C ALA A 71 -9.79 -17.39 -18.00
N LYS A 72 -10.29 -16.56 -17.08
CA LYS A 72 -10.48 -16.85 -15.67
C LYS A 72 -11.96 -16.82 -15.34
N LEU A 73 -12.44 -17.82 -14.61
CA LEU A 73 -13.74 -17.78 -13.97
C LEU A 73 -13.59 -17.09 -12.61
N SER A 74 -14.45 -16.11 -12.34
CA SER A 74 -14.48 -15.36 -11.08
C SER A 74 -15.91 -15.28 -10.57
N VAL A 75 -16.06 -15.08 -9.26
CA VAL A 75 -17.37 -14.98 -8.61
C VAL A 75 -17.45 -13.66 -7.88
N LEU A 76 -18.46 -12.85 -8.21
CA LEU A 76 -18.81 -11.65 -7.46
C LEU A 76 -19.94 -11.99 -6.48
N LYS A 77 -19.89 -11.41 -5.29
CA LYS A 77 -20.97 -11.47 -4.33
C LYS A 77 -21.71 -10.14 -4.34
N ALA A 78 -22.98 -10.17 -4.75
CA ALA A 78 -23.86 -9.01 -4.73
C ALA A 78 -24.90 -9.11 -3.62
N TRP A 79 -25.34 -7.98 -3.12
CA TRP A 79 -26.34 -7.86 -2.06
C TRP A 79 -27.47 -6.93 -2.50
N ASP A 80 -28.69 -7.42 -2.37
CA ASP A 80 -29.91 -6.63 -2.48
C ASP A 80 -30.32 -6.15 -1.08
N SER A 81 -30.13 -4.86 -0.83
CA SER A 81 -30.43 -4.25 0.47
C SER A 81 -31.92 -4.18 0.79
N GLY A 82 -32.79 -4.22 -0.21
CA GLY A 82 -34.25 -4.20 0.00
C GLY A 82 -34.81 -5.55 0.44
N GLU A 83 -34.17 -6.65 0.04
CA GLU A 83 -34.57 -8.02 0.38
C GLU A 83 -33.65 -8.67 1.43
N ASP A 84 -32.57 -7.98 1.81
CA ASP A 84 -31.45 -8.50 2.58
C ASP A 84 -30.95 -9.87 2.05
N LYS A 85 -30.69 -9.94 0.75
CA LYS A 85 -30.38 -11.19 0.05
C LYS A 85 -29.09 -11.11 -0.75
N PHE A 86 -28.28 -12.16 -0.65
CA PHE A 86 -27.05 -12.31 -1.43
C PHE A 86 -27.24 -13.09 -2.72
N TYR A 87 -26.41 -12.76 -3.72
CA TYR A 87 -26.38 -13.39 -5.03
C TYR A 87 -24.95 -13.67 -5.48
N ASP A 88 -24.79 -14.80 -6.16
CA ASP A 88 -23.53 -15.24 -6.75
C ASP A 88 -23.53 -14.95 -8.24
N ILE A 89 -22.68 -14.02 -8.65
CA ILE A 89 -22.56 -13.62 -10.05
C ILE A 89 -21.26 -14.17 -10.61
N ARG A 90 -21.36 -15.20 -11.45
CA ARG A 90 -20.23 -15.80 -12.14
C ARG A 90 -19.91 -14.97 -13.37
N ILE A 91 -18.64 -14.62 -13.52
CA ILE A 91 -18.12 -13.89 -14.69
C ILE A 91 -16.95 -14.65 -15.30
N ARG A 92 -16.85 -14.59 -16.63
CA ARG A 92 -15.75 -15.12 -17.40
C ARG A 92 -14.92 -13.97 -17.95
N LEU A 93 -13.71 -13.85 -17.42
CA LEU A 93 -12.77 -12.77 -17.72
C LEU A 93 -11.73 -13.26 -18.73
N PRO A 94 -11.42 -12.52 -19.80
CA PRO A 94 -10.37 -12.91 -20.72
C PRO A 94 -9.00 -12.94 -20.02
N TYR A 95 -8.13 -13.84 -20.47
CA TYR A 95 -6.76 -13.94 -19.97
C TYR A 95 -5.71 -14.14 -21.08
N PRO A 96 -4.61 -13.36 -21.08
CA PRO A 96 -4.36 -12.18 -20.25
C PRO A 96 -5.40 -11.08 -20.46
N LEU A 97 -5.58 -10.20 -19.47
CA LEU A 97 -6.52 -9.08 -19.59
C LEU A 97 -6.07 -8.14 -20.73
N PRO A 98 -6.96 -7.75 -21.67
CA PRO A 98 -6.59 -6.85 -22.77
C PRO A 98 -6.11 -5.49 -22.28
N LYS A 99 -5.16 -4.87 -23.00
CA LYS A 99 -4.62 -3.53 -22.65
C LYS A 99 -5.62 -2.38 -22.81
N SER A 100 -6.70 -2.54 -23.55
CA SER A 100 -7.73 -1.52 -23.77
C SER A 100 -9.11 -2.16 -23.78
N GLY A 101 -10.02 -1.66 -22.93
CA GLY A 101 -11.35 -2.24 -22.72
C GLY A 101 -11.27 -3.61 -22.04
N ILE A 102 -12.16 -3.87 -21.08
CA ILE A 102 -12.35 -5.21 -20.53
C ILE A 102 -13.71 -5.69 -21.04
N VAL A 103 -13.66 -6.59 -22.02
CA VAL A 103 -14.84 -7.32 -22.48
C VAL A 103 -14.86 -8.64 -21.76
N PHE A 104 -15.92 -8.90 -20.99
CA PHE A 104 -16.10 -10.12 -20.23
C PHE A 104 -17.54 -10.62 -20.39
N GLU A 105 -17.79 -11.86 -19.99
CA GLU A 105 -19.10 -12.48 -20.09
C GLU A 105 -19.69 -12.69 -18.69
N THR A 106 -20.96 -12.34 -18.52
CA THR A 106 -21.72 -12.66 -17.30
C THR A 106 -22.40 -14.01 -17.51
N LEU A 107 -22.05 -15.00 -16.69
CA LEU A 107 -22.53 -16.38 -16.81
C LEU A 107 -23.80 -16.63 -15.98
N THR A 108 -24.04 -15.85 -14.94
CA THR A 108 -25.27 -15.94 -14.15
C THR A 108 -26.41 -15.25 -14.90
N LYS A 109 -27.50 -16.00 -15.18
CA LYS A 109 -28.68 -15.48 -15.88
C LYS A 109 -29.33 -14.33 -15.11
N ASP A 110 -30.02 -13.46 -15.84
CA ASP A 110 -30.80 -12.32 -15.33
C ASP A 110 -29.99 -11.20 -14.64
N PHE A 111 -28.66 -11.35 -14.58
CA PHE A 111 -27.74 -10.30 -14.16
C PHE A 111 -27.19 -9.53 -15.35
N ILE A 112 -27.13 -8.21 -15.19
CA ILE A 112 -26.33 -7.33 -16.05
C ILE A 112 -25.21 -6.79 -15.17
N VAL A 113 -23.96 -7.05 -15.58
CA VAL A 113 -22.75 -6.62 -14.86
C VAL A 113 -21.95 -5.68 -15.75
N GLU A 114 -21.51 -4.58 -15.16
CA GLU A 114 -20.67 -3.59 -15.81
C GLU A 114 -19.33 -3.47 -15.07
N HIS A 115 -18.24 -3.42 -15.84
CA HIS A 115 -16.92 -3.08 -15.31
C HIS A 115 -16.84 -1.57 -15.10
N VAL A 116 -16.53 -1.13 -13.88
CA VAL A 116 -16.45 0.31 -13.55
C VAL A 116 -15.02 0.81 -13.74
N TYR A 117 -14.05 0.21 -13.05
CA TYR A 117 -12.65 0.62 -13.15
C TYR A 117 -11.67 -0.46 -12.70
N GLY A 118 -10.39 -0.18 -12.98
CA GLY A 118 -9.24 -0.99 -12.59
C GLY A 118 -9.14 -2.35 -13.30
N ARG A 119 -8.00 -3.01 -13.10
CA ARG A 119 -7.60 -4.22 -13.86
C ARG A 119 -6.93 -5.28 -12.98
N TYR A 120 -6.65 -4.91 -11.74
CA TYR A 120 -5.97 -5.73 -10.76
C TYR A 120 -6.98 -6.02 -9.66
N VAL A 121 -6.87 -7.18 -9.00
CA VAL A 121 -7.85 -7.65 -8.02
C VAL A 121 -8.19 -6.57 -6.98
N GLY A 122 -7.18 -5.85 -6.47
CA GLY A 122 -7.37 -4.76 -5.50
C GLY A 122 -8.08 -3.51 -6.02
N LYS A 123 -8.33 -3.39 -7.34
CA LYS A 123 -9.00 -2.24 -7.98
C LYS A 123 -10.09 -2.68 -8.94
N PHE A 124 -10.54 -3.94 -8.92
CA PHE A 124 -11.41 -4.48 -9.96
C PHE A 124 -12.89 -4.30 -9.62
N ALA A 125 -13.40 -3.09 -9.83
CA ALA A 125 -14.74 -2.71 -9.40
C ALA A 125 -15.82 -2.99 -10.46
N PHE A 126 -16.99 -3.46 -10.00
CA PHE A 126 -18.13 -3.79 -10.83
C PHE A 126 -19.42 -3.15 -10.30
N ARG A 127 -20.38 -2.91 -11.20
CA ARG A 127 -21.78 -2.65 -10.88
C ARG A 127 -22.62 -3.79 -11.39
N ALA A 128 -23.72 -4.10 -10.70
CA ALA A 128 -24.63 -5.14 -11.11
C ALA A 128 -26.08 -4.71 -10.96
N SER A 129 -26.94 -5.28 -11.81
CA SER A 129 -28.38 -5.25 -11.64
C SER A 129 -28.96 -6.64 -11.85
N TYR A 130 -30.02 -6.95 -11.12
CA TYR A 130 -30.80 -8.17 -11.22
C TYR A 130 -32.22 -7.80 -11.65
N GLN A 131 -32.67 -8.30 -12.80
CA GLN A 131 -34.00 -8.00 -13.34
C GLN A 131 -34.33 -6.49 -13.41
N GLY A 132 -33.32 -5.67 -13.74
CA GLY A 132 -33.44 -4.21 -13.83
C GLY A 132 -33.33 -3.46 -12.50
N LYS A 133 -33.25 -4.15 -11.36
CA LYS A 133 -33.00 -3.56 -10.03
C LYS A 133 -31.51 -3.53 -9.73
N SER A 134 -30.99 -2.39 -9.28
CA SER A 134 -29.58 -2.28 -8.87
C SER A 134 -29.32 -3.08 -7.59
N VAL A 135 -28.19 -3.79 -7.56
CA VAL A 135 -27.68 -4.51 -6.38
C VAL A 135 -26.24 -4.07 -6.12
N LEU A 136 -25.81 -4.12 -4.85
CA LEU A 136 -24.46 -3.72 -4.47
C LEU A 136 -23.50 -4.90 -4.65
N VAL A 137 -22.46 -4.73 -5.47
CA VAL A 137 -21.37 -5.72 -5.53
C VAL A 137 -20.45 -5.47 -4.34
N LEU A 138 -20.46 -6.39 -3.37
CA LEU A 138 -19.78 -6.22 -2.08
C LEU A 138 -18.40 -6.86 -2.02
N ALA A 139 -18.12 -7.87 -2.85
CA ALA A 139 -16.82 -8.53 -2.90
C ALA A 139 -16.65 -9.34 -4.19
N GLY A 140 -15.41 -9.63 -4.58
CA GLY A 140 -15.09 -10.55 -5.67
C GLY A 140 -14.04 -11.57 -5.26
N LYS A 141 -14.24 -12.83 -5.67
CA LYS A 141 -13.23 -13.90 -5.62
C LYS A 141 -12.62 -14.08 -7.01
N HIS A 142 -11.29 -13.96 -7.08
CA HIS A 142 -10.52 -13.97 -8.31
C HIS A 142 -9.28 -14.84 -8.17
N LEU A 143 -8.78 -15.37 -9.30
CA LEU A 143 -7.42 -15.90 -9.40
C LEU A 143 -6.43 -14.76 -9.68
N TRP A 144 -5.65 -14.40 -8.67
CA TRP A 144 -4.51 -13.49 -8.83
C TRP A 144 -3.30 -14.26 -9.34
N VAL A 145 -2.56 -13.65 -10.25
CA VAL A 145 -1.33 -14.24 -10.81
C VAL A 145 -0.21 -13.25 -10.50
N PRO A 146 0.91 -13.71 -9.91
CA PRO A 146 2.05 -12.83 -9.64
C PRO A 146 2.53 -12.12 -10.92
N PRO A 147 2.95 -10.85 -10.84
CA PRO A 147 3.33 -10.07 -12.03
C PRO A 147 4.38 -10.75 -12.93
N ALA A 148 5.29 -11.55 -12.35
CA ALA A 148 6.32 -12.30 -13.09
C ALA A 148 5.74 -13.31 -14.09
N TYR A 149 4.48 -13.73 -13.91
CA TYR A 149 3.78 -14.73 -14.73
C TYR A 149 2.57 -14.16 -15.49
N GLY A 150 2.31 -12.85 -15.39
CA GLY A 150 1.07 -12.22 -15.90
C GLY A 150 0.86 -12.35 -17.42
N ASP A 151 1.93 -12.52 -18.19
CA ASP A 151 1.88 -12.71 -19.65
C ASP A 151 1.93 -14.20 -20.06
N SER A 152 2.13 -15.12 -19.11
CA SER A 152 2.11 -16.56 -19.40
C SER A 152 0.69 -17.01 -19.75
N GLN A 153 0.57 -18.02 -20.60
CA GLN A 153 -0.68 -18.75 -20.87
C GLN A 153 -0.55 -20.24 -20.55
N ASN A 154 0.56 -20.66 -19.94
CA ASN A 154 0.79 -22.06 -19.60
C ASN A 154 -0.06 -22.43 -18.38
N TYR A 155 -1.04 -23.32 -18.56
CA TYR A 155 -1.95 -23.74 -17.50
C TYR A 155 -1.23 -24.28 -16.27
N ASN A 156 -0.30 -25.23 -16.43
CA ASN A 156 0.37 -25.85 -15.28
C ASN A 156 1.14 -24.82 -14.46
N LEU A 157 1.87 -23.92 -15.13
CA LEU A 157 2.60 -22.85 -14.47
C LEU A 157 1.65 -21.89 -13.74
N LEU A 158 0.57 -21.47 -14.40
CA LEU A 158 -0.37 -20.53 -13.80
C LEU A 158 -1.16 -21.15 -12.65
N ASN A 159 -1.55 -22.42 -12.77
CA ASN A 159 -2.29 -23.14 -11.74
C ASN A 159 -1.44 -23.37 -10.47
N GLU A 160 -0.12 -23.51 -10.63
CA GLU A 160 0.81 -23.63 -9.50
C GLU A 160 1.08 -22.28 -8.82
N GLN A 161 1.10 -21.18 -9.58
CA GLN A 161 1.53 -19.87 -9.10
C GLN A 161 0.37 -18.93 -8.73
N ALA A 162 -0.86 -19.24 -9.13
CA ALA A 162 -2.01 -18.38 -8.86
C ALA A 162 -2.52 -18.54 -7.43
N GLU A 163 -3.03 -17.44 -6.88
CA GLU A 163 -3.67 -17.41 -5.57
C GLU A 163 -5.15 -17.05 -5.72
N GLU A 164 -6.00 -17.70 -4.93
CA GLU A 164 -7.38 -17.28 -4.77
C GLU A 164 -7.44 -16.07 -3.84
N ILE A 165 -7.98 -14.96 -4.34
CA ILE A 165 -8.09 -13.71 -3.58
C ILE A 165 -9.54 -13.28 -3.53
N ILE A 166 -10.01 -13.03 -2.32
CA ILE A 166 -11.28 -12.37 -2.04
C ILE A 166 -10.96 -10.94 -1.64
N TYR A 167 -11.51 -9.96 -2.37
CA TYR A 167 -11.24 -8.56 -2.13
C TYR A 167 -12.46 -7.70 -2.47
N THR A 168 -12.58 -6.57 -1.78
CA THR A 168 -13.58 -5.53 -2.03
C THR A 168 -12.86 -4.24 -2.39
N PRO A 169 -12.75 -3.89 -3.69
CA PRO A 169 -12.25 -2.59 -4.07
C PRO A 169 -13.25 -1.51 -3.66
N PHE A 170 -12.76 -0.29 -3.46
CA PHE A 170 -13.68 0.84 -3.29
C PHE A 170 -14.64 0.95 -4.49
N ALA A 171 -15.84 1.47 -4.23
CA ALA A 171 -16.77 1.91 -5.26
C ALA A 171 -17.66 2.99 -4.66
N ASP A 172 -18.03 4.00 -5.45
CA ASP A 172 -18.84 5.13 -4.96
C ASP A 172 -20.17 4.66 -4.31
N SER A 173 -20.74 3.55 -4.79
CA SER A 173 -21.96 2.94 -4.22
C SER A 173 -21.76 2.31 -2.84
N LEU A 174 -20.52 2.10 -2.42
CA LEU A 174 -20.13 1.57 -1.11
C LEU A 174 -19.61 2.67 -0.18
N TYR A 175 -19.64 3.94 -0.61
CA TYR A 175 -19.23 5.04 0.25
C TYR A 175 -20.18 5.16 1.45
N ASP A 176 -19.61 5.13 2.64
CA ASP A 176 -20.32 5.27 3.90
C ASP A 176 -19.42 5.93 4.94
N LYS A 177 -19.94 6.92 5.67
CA LYS A 177 -19.14 7.68 6.65
C LYS A 177 -18.74 6.85 7.86
N ASP A 178 -19.58 5.91 8.28
CA ASP A 178 -19.24 5.03 9.39
C ASP A 178 -18.14 4.05 8.96
N ALA A 179 -18.13 3.60 7.69
CA ALA A 179 -17.03 2.82 7.12
C ALA A 179 -15.69 3.59 7.09
N VAL A 180 -15.69 4.89 6.81
CA VAL A 180 -14.48 5.74 6.93
C VAL A 180 -13.92 5.65 8.35
N LEU A 181 -14.78 5.82 9.35
CA LEU A 181 -14.38 5.85 10.75
C LEU A 181 -13.91 4.46 11.22
N ASP A 182 -14.55 3.38 10.78
CA ASP A 182 -14.12 2.01 11.06
C ASP A 182 -12.76 1.68 10.43
N GLY A 183 -12.51 2.19 9.23
CA GLY A 183 -11.21 2.09 8.57
C GLY A 183 -10.12 2.84 9.32
N ALA A 184 -10.43 4.06 9.77
CA ALA A 184 -9.51 4.87 10.57
C ALA A 184 -9.18 4.21 11.92
N ARG A 185 -10.19 3.65 12.62
CA ARG A 185 -9.98 2.88 13.86
C ARG A 185 -9.09 1.67 13.63
N PHE A 186 -9.36 0.91 12.57
CA PHE A 186 -8.56 -0.26 12.22
C PHE A 186 -7.11 0.11 11.95
N LEU A 187 -6.86 1.05 11.02
CA LEU A 187 -5.49 1.46 10.68
C LEU A 187 -4.75 2.04 11.89
N LYS A 188 -5.41 2.87 12.71
CA LYS A 188 -4.85 3.38 13.98
C LYS A 188 -4.46 2.22 14.89
N SER A 189 -5.33 1.21 15.05
CA SER A 189 -5.06 0.07 15.93
C SER A 189 -3.88 -0.77 15.45
N GLU A 190 -3.75 -0.97 14.13
CA GLU A 190 -2.62 -1.70 13.54
C GLU A 190 -1.31 -0.91 13.70
N VAL A 191 -1.35 0.41 13.56
CA VAL A 191 -0.20 1.29 13.80
C VAL A 191 0.23 1.27 15.26
N VAL A 192 -0.71 1.36 16.20
CA VAL A 192 -0.42 1.29 17.64
C VAL A 192 0.21 -0.05 17.99
N ARG A 193 -0.34 -1.16 17.48
CA ARG A 193 0.23 -2.51 17.68
C ARG A 193 1.67 -2.61 17.18
N ALA A 194 1.97 -2.03 16.01
CA ALA A 194 3.33 -2.02 15.47
C ALA A 194 4.30 -1.19 16.35
N LEU A 195 3.85 -0.05 16.88
CA LEU A 195 4.64 0.76 17.81
C LEU A 195 4.87 0.03 19.14
N GLU A 196 3.87 -0.67 19.66
CA GLU A 196 3.98 -1.49 20.87
C GLU A 196 4.97 -2.65 20.68
N ASP A 197 4.90 -3.38 19.57
CA ASP A 197 5.87 -4.44 19.24
C ASP A 197 7.31 -3.91 19.19
N LEU A 198 7.53 -2.75 18.55
CA LEU A 198 8.84 -2.09 18.51
C LEU A 198 9.31 -1.65 19.90
N ARG A 199 8.38 -1.21 20.76
CA ARG A 199 8.67 -0.79 22.14
C ARG A 199 9.05 -1.99 23.01
N ASP A 200 8.32 -3.08 22.91
CA ASP A 200 8.57 -4.32 23.66
C ASP A 200 9.92 -4.94 23.30
N LYS A 201 10.29 -4.85 22.02
CA LYS A 201 11.62 -5.23 21.50
C LYS A 201 12.72 -4.23 21.84
N LYS A 202 12.39 -3.10 22.47
CA LYS A 202 13.32 -2.02 22.85
C LYS A 202 14.18 -1.54 21.69
N VAL A 203 13.60 -1.49 20.49
CA VAL A 203 14.31 -1.02 19.29
C VAL A 203 14.70 0.44 19.52
N VAL A 204 15.98 0.76 19.34
CA VAL A 204 16.51 2.11 19.58
C VAL A 204 16.36 2.96 18.32
N SER A 205 15.95 4.22 18.48
CA SER A 205 15.92 5.21 17.40
C SER A 205 17.34 5.56 16.96
N ARG A 206 17.58 5.59 15.65
CA ARG A 206 18.83 6.07 15.05
C ARG A 206 18.82 7.58 14.88
N ALA A 207 17.64 8.18 14.66
CA ALA A 207 17.50 9.62 14.52
C ALA A 207 17.57 10.38 15.86
N LEU A 208 17.04 9.79 16.94
CA LEU A 208 16.89 10.42 18.23
C LEU A 208 17.68 9.65 19.31
N PRO A 209 18.91 10.08 19.64
CA PRO A 209 19.76 9.38 20.60
C PRO A 209 19.08 9.18 21.96
N GLY A 210 19.15 7.95 22.48
CA GLY A 210 18.61 7.59 23.79
C GLY A 210 17.10 7.37 23.85
N LYS A 211 16.37 7.49 22.72
CA LYS A 211 14.95 7.18 22.63
C LYS A 211 14.71 5.82 21.98
N LEU A 212 13.56 5.21 22.29
CA LEU A 212 13.09 4.05 21.55
C LEU A 212 12.52 4.50 20.19
N LEU A 213 12.60 3.63 19.20
CA LEU A 213 12.02 3.84 17.88
C LEU A 213 10.50 4.02 17.97
N ALA A 214 9.84 3.36 18.92
CA ALA A 214 8.42 3.56 19.19
C ALA A 214 8.08 4.98 19.69
N ASP A 215 9.08 5.73 20.16
CA ASP A 215 8.96 7.11 20.64
C ASP A 215 9.47 8.13 19.61
N PHE A 216 9.88 7.67 18.42
CA PHE A 216 10.34 8.52 17.33
C PHE A 216 9.25 9.51 16.89
N ALA A 217 8.04 9.01 16.65
CA ALA A 217 6.92 9.82 16.21
C ALA A 217 5.61 9.28 16.81
N PRO A 218 4.60 10.14 17.01
CA PRO A 218 3.32 9.68 17.49
C PRO A 218 2.56 8.94 16.37
N TRP A 219 1.54 8.15 16.73
CA TRP A 219 0.85 7.21 15.83
C TRP A 219 0.29 7.87 14.56
N GLU A 220 -0.03 9.17 14.61
CA GLU A 220 -0.57 9.95 13.49
C GLU A 220 0.36 9.91 12.28
N TYR A 221 1.68 9.83 12.50
CA TYR A 221 2.63 9.87 11.39
C TYR A 221 2.59 8.61 10.52
N PRO A 222 2.85 7.40 11.06
CA PRO A 222 2.66 6.16 10.31
C PRO A 222 1.22 5.94 9.84
N PHE A 223 0.21 6.41 10.60
CA PHE A 223 -1.20 6.40 10.15
C PHE A 223 -1.39 7.19 8.85
N ASN A 224 -0.91 8.43 8.82
CA ASN A 224 -1.02 9.27 7.61
C ASN A 224 -0.19 8.74 6.45
N LEU A 225 0.97 8.15 6.73
CA LEU A 225 1.76 7.49 5.70
C LEU A 225 0.96 6.35 5.04
N GLY A 226 0.28 5.51 5.84
CA GLY A 226 -0.55 4.41 5.34
C GLY A 226 -1.73 4.86 4.48
N ILE A 227 -2.22 6.10 4.66
CA ILE A 227 -3.22 6.72 3.79
C ILE A 227 -2.54 7.30 2.53
N ASN A 228 -1.50 8.11 2.72
CA ASN A 228 -0.82 8.87 1.67
C ASN A 228 -0.31 7.99 0.52
N GLU A 229 0.23 6.80 0.84
CA GLU A 229 0.76 5.86 -0.15
C GLU A 229 -0.30 5.30 -1.11
N GLN A 230 -1.57 5.29 -0.71
CA GLN A 230 -2.66 4.76 -1.53
C GLN A 230 -3.51 5.85 -2.19
N MET A 231 -3.32 7.12 -1.81
CA MET A 231 -4.01 8.25 -2.41
C MET A 231 -3.49 8.55 -3.83
N ASP A 232 -4.40 8.55 -4.80
CA ASP A 232 -4.12 8.96 -6.18
C ASP A 232 -3.96 10.48 -6.32
N HIS A 233 -2.90 10.91 -6.99
CA HIS A 233 -2.57 12.33 -7.16
C HIS A 233 -3.65 13.13 -7.93
N GLN A 234 -4.23 12.54 -8.97
CA GLN A 234 -5.24 13.22 -9.81
C GLN A 234 -6.60 13.28 -9.11
N LYS A 235 -6.96 12.24 -8.36
CA LYS A 235 -8.15 12.28 -7.49
C LYS A 235 -7.97 13.30 -6.38
N PHE A 236 -6.80 13.33 -5.74
CA PHE A 236 -6.50 14.29 -4.69
C PHE A 236 -6.74 15.73 -5.17
N ASP A 237 -6.15 16.15 -6.29
CA ASP A 237 -6.34 17.52 -6.82
C ASP A 237 -7.80 17.90 -7.11
N ARG A 238 -8.70 16.92 -7.26
CA ARG A 238 -10.15 17.16 -7.45
C ARG A 238 -10.91 17.18 -6.14
N ASP A 239 -10.63 16.22 -5.25
CA ASP A 239 -11.27 16.10 -3.95
C ASP A 239 -10.32 15.42 -2.95
N HIS A 240 -9.67 16.25 -2.12
CA HIS A 240 -8.70 15.78 -1.13
C HIS A 240 -9.33 14.86 -0.08
N GLN A 241 -10.55 15.20 0.37
CA GLN A 241 -11.25 14.48 1.44
C GLN A 241 -11.72 13.13 0.94
N TYR A 242 -12.45 13.12 -0.17
CA TYR A 242 -12.96 11.89 -0.77
C TYR A 242 -11.84 10.90 -1.08
N THR A 243 -10.70 11.39 -1.57
CA THR A 243 -9.54 10.54 -1.88
C THR A 243 -8.93 9.88 -0.64
N ALA A 244 -8.90 10.58 0.49
CA ALA A 244 -8.41 9.99 1.74
C ALA A 244 -9.42 9.01 2.35
N GLU A 245 -10.71 9.35 2.28
CA GLU A 245 -11.82 8.52 2.77
C GLU A 245 -11.95 7.21 1.98
N GLU A 246 -11.76 7.23 0.65
CA GLU A 246 -11.67 6.03 -0.20
C GLU A 246 -10.64 5.02 0.34
N VAL A 247 -9.46 5.50 0.72
CA VAL A 247 -8.38 4.65 1.27
C VAL A 247 -8.78 4.07 2.63
N LEU A 248 -9.36 4.88 3.51
CA LEU A 248 -9.84 4.42 4.81
C LEU A 248 -10.95 3.37 4.68
N ILE A 249 -11.88 3.56 3.74
CA ILE A 249 -12.93 2.57 3.46
C ILE A 249 -12.33 1.24 2.98
N GLU A 250 -11.30 1.25 2.13
CA GLU A 250 -10.61 0.01 1.75
C GLU A 250 -9.92 -0.70 2.93
N TYR A 251 -9.42 0.06 3.92
CA TYR A 251 -8.94 -0.50 5.20
C TYR A 251 -10.08 -1.13 6.02
N ALA A 252 -11.28 -0.53 6.03
CA ALA A 252 -12.44 -1.11 6.69
C ALA A 252 -12.88 -2.44 6.05
N PHE A 253 -12.92 -2.47 4.72
CA PHE A 253 -13.43 -3.61 3.96
C PHE A 253 -12.49 -4.82 3.95
N ASN A 254 -11.18 -4.60 3.85
CA ASN A 254 -10.23 -5.69 3.62
C ASN A 254 -9.30 -5.96 4.80
N ARG A 255 -9.34 -5.13 5.85
CA ARG A 255 -8.58 -5.29 7.10
C ARG A 255 -7.10 -5.56 6.83
N GLU A 256 -6.53 -6.66 7.33
CA GLU A 256 -5.11 -7.00 7.18
C GLU A 256 -4.72 -7.29 5.72
N LYS A 257 -5.69 -7.48 4.83
CA LYS A 257 -5.46 -7.74 3.40
C LYS A 257 -5.48 -6.45 2.55
N SER A 258 -5.82 -5.30 3.13
CA SER A 258 -5.91 -4.03 2.40
C SER A 258 -4.61 -3.72 1.67
N PHE A 259 -4.71 -3.49 0.36
CA PHE A 259 -3.59 -3.17 -0.53
C PHE A 259 -2.45 -4.19 -0.56
N ARG A 260 -2.66 -5.42 -0.04
CA ARG A 260 -1.62 -6.47 0.00
C ARG A 260 -1.01 -6.74 -1.38
N GLN A 261 -1.83 -6.85 -2.41
CA GLN A 261 -1.37 -7.09 -3.78
C GLN A 261 -1.14 -5.79 -4.59
N ALA A 262 -1.10 -4.62 -3.95
CA ALA A 262 -0.79 -3.38 -4.63
C ALA A 262 0.66 -3.39 -5.13
N VAL A 263 0.84 -3.17 -6.44
CA VAL A 263 2.15 -3.08 -7.08
C VAL A 263 2.20 -1.86 -7.98
N SER A 264 3.17 -0.97 -7.77
CA SER A 264 3.40 0.18 -8.65
C SER A 264 4.19 -0.18 -9.91
N VAL A 265 4.22 0.74 -10.88
CA VAL A 265 5.07 0.64 -12.07
C VAL A 265 6.57 0.57 -11.70
N ALA A 266 6.96 1.13 -10.55
CA ALA A 266 8.31 1.06 -10.01
C ALA A 266 8.56 -0.23 -9.19
N ASN A 267 7.66 -1.21 -9.23
CA ASN A 267 7.69 -2.45 -8.44
C ASN A 267 7.67 -2.18 -6.91
N ALA A 268 7.04 -1.08 -6.50
CA ALA A 268 6.74 -0.80 -5.11
C ALA A 268 5.56 -1.66 -4.66
N ARG A 269 5.59 -2.25 -3.46
CA ARG A 269 4.66 -3.31 -3.03
C ARG A 269 3.97 -3.02 -1.71
N GLY A 270 2.72 -3.47 -1.62
CA GLY A 270 1.93 -3.47 -0.39
C GLY A 270 1.36 -2.11 0.01
N PRO A 271 0.70 -2.01 1.18
CA PRO A 271 0.01 -0.80 1.64
C PRO A 271 0.93 0.42 1.82
N PHE A 272 2.23 0.20 2.05
CA PHE A 272 3.22 1.25 2.25
C PHE A 272 4.20 1.40 1.07
N GLN A 273 3.95 0.71 -0.06
CA GLN A 273 4.67 0.85 -1.33
C GLN A 273 6.21 0.80 -1.17
N PHE A 274 6.72 -0.23 -0.47
CA PHE A 274 8.16 -0.44 -0.37
C PHE A 274 8.75 -1.00 -1.66
N THR A 275 10.00 -0.65 -1.96
CA THR A 275 10.76 -1.23 -3.07
C THR A 275 11.93 -2.06 -2.56
N ASP A 276 12.32 -3.06 -3.35
CA ASP A 276 13.61 -3.71 -3.21
C ASP A 276 14.28 -3.88 -4.58
N ASN A 277 15.60 -3.76 -4.61
CA ASN A 277 16.38 -3.69 -5.84
C ASN A 277 16.64 -5.08 -6.45
N GLY A 278 16.30 -6.16 -5.72
CA GLY A 278 16.51 -7.55 -6.12
C GLY A 278 17.98 -7.90 -6.43
N ASN A 279 18.93 -7.05 -6.01
CA ASN A 279 20.32 -7.11 -6.41
C ASN A 279 21.22 -7.30 -5.19
N SER A 280 21.91 -8.44 -5.13
CA SER A 280 22.86 -8.78 -4.05
C SER A 280 24.05 -7.83 -3.93
N LYS A 281 24.28 -6.95 -4.92
CA LYS A 281 25.39 -5.98 -4.93
C LYS A 281 25.02 -4.59 -4.38
N ALA A 282 23.73 -4.29 -4.24
CA ALA A 282 23.24 -3.03 -3.67
C ALA A 282 21.84 -3.24 -3.08
N LEU A 283 21.74 -3.19 -1.76
CA LEU A 283 20.49 -3.35 -1.02
C LEU A 283 19.44 -2.34 -1.53
N GLY A 284 18.21 -2.79 -1.73
CA GLY A 284 17.07 -1.89 -1.91
C GLY A 284 16.57 -1.35 -0.59
N THR A 285 15.52 -0.54 -0.66
CA THR A 285 14.98 0.20 0.49
C THR A 285 14.57 -0.76 1.61
N TYR A 286 13.77 -1.78 1.29
CA TYR A 286 13.32 -2.77 2.29
C TYR A 286 14.50 -3.51 2.93
N SER A 287 15.37 -4.11 2.10
CA SER A 287 16.60 -4.78 2.56
C SER A 287 17.51 -3.87 3.39
N THR A 288 17.58 -2.56 3.10
CA THR A 288 18.37 -1.60 3.88
C THR A 288 17.78 -1.44 5.29
N VAL A 289 16.45 -1.34 5.39
CA VAL A 289 15.73 -1.21 6.66
C VAL A 289 15.90 -2.47 7.52
N VAL A 290 15.68 -3.66 6.95
CA VAL A 290 15.87 -4.95 7.64
C VAL A 290 17.28 -5.04 8.22
N ASN A 291 18.30 -4.66 7.44
CA ASN A 291 19.69 -4.68 7.90
C ASN A 291 20.00 -3.61 8.96
N ALA A 292 19.34 -2.46 8.90
CA ALA A 292 19.54 -1.37 9.85
C ALA A 292 18.84 -1.62 11.20
N TYR A 293 17.71 -2.33 11.22
CA TYR A 293 16.92 -2.58 12.43
C TYR A 293 16.70 -4.07 12.65
N LYS A 294 17.79 -4.80 12.92
CA LYS A 294 17.72 -6.24 13.20
C LYS A 294 16.83 -6.55 14.40
N ASP A 295 16.83 -5.68 15.40
CA ASP A 295 16.03 -5.85 16.61
C ASP A 295 14.53 -5.59 16.39
N ALA A 296 14.14 -5.00 15.24
CA ALA A 296 12.72 -4.80 14.89
C ALA A 296 12.03 -6.07 14.40
N ASP A 297 12.78 -7.16 14.21
CA ASP A 297 12.26 -8.48 13.86
C ASP A 297 11.34 -8.40 12.64
N LEU A 298 11.92 -7.86 11.55
CA LEU A 298 11.26 -7.71 10.26
C LEU A 298 11.49 -8.96 9.42
N THR A 299 10.47 -9.39 8.69
CA THR A 299 10.55 -10.50 7.73
C THR A 299 11.62 -10.20 6.68
N GLU A 300 12.62 -11.06 6.54
CA GLU A 300 13.73 -10.81 5.60
C GLU A 300 13.29 -10.89 4.13
N ASP A 301 12.34 -11.78 3.81
CA ASP A 301 11.78 -11.89 2.48
C ASP A 301 10.95 -10.65 2.15
N PHE A 302 11.36 -9.92 1.11
CA PHE A 302 10.71 -8.66 0.74
C PHE A 302 9.26 -8.86 0.31
N GLU A 303 8.94 -9.92 -0.43
CA GLU A 303 7.58 -10.12 -0.94
C GLU A 303 6.61 -10.44 0.21
N ALA A 304 6.97 -11.38 1.08
CA ALA A 304 6.20 -11.69 2.27
C ALA A 304 6.13 -10.50 3.23
N GLY A 305 7.26 -9.82 3.47
CA GLY A 305 7.34 -8.69 4.39
C GLY A 305 6.57 -7.46 3.94
N ALA A 306 6.58 -7.14 2.64
CA ALA A 306 5.81 -6.00 2.11
C ALA A 306 4.30 -6.26 2.06
N GLN A 307 3.90 -7.53 2.06
CA GLN A 307 2.50 -7.94 2.02
C GLN A 307 1.86 -8.14 3.40
N ASP A 308 2.67 -8.29 4.45
CA ASP A 308 2.20 -8.37 5.83
C ASP A 308 2.04 -6.96 6.42
N LEU A 309 0.81 -6.59 6.78
CA LEU A 309 0.47 -5.23 7.21
C LEU A 309 1.25 -4.79 8.47
N GLN A 310 1.36 -5.67 9.47
CA GLN A 310 2.08 -5.35 10.71
C GLN A 310 3.57 -5.16 10.46
N ASN A 311 4.18 -6.08 9.71
CA ASN A 311 5.58 -6.01 9.36
C ASN A 311 5.91 -4.75 8.55
N ILE A 312 5.08 -4.42 7.55
CA ILE A 312 5.38 -3.28 6.68
C ILE A 312 5.14 -1.93 7.37
N ILE A 313 4.20 -1.83 8.32
CA ILE A 313 4.06 -0.64 9.19
C ILE A 313 5.35 -0.45 10.00
N LYS A 314 5.88 -1.51 10.63
CA LYS A 314 7.16 -1.44 11.37
C LYS A 314 8.30 -1.01 10.46
N ALA A 315 8.40 -1.60 9.27
CA ALA A 315 9.42 -1.24 8.28
C ALA A 315 9.31 0.23 7.86
N ALA A 316 8.08 0.76 7.70
CA ALA A 316 7.84 2.17 7.40
C ALA A 316 8.34 3.09 8.51
N ILE A 317 8.04 2.77 9.78
CA ILE A 317 8.54 3.52 10.95
C ILE A 317 10.07 3.50 10.99
N CYS A 318 10.68 2.33 10.82
CA CYS A 318 12.13 2.17 10.74
C CYS A 318 12.75 3.01 9.61
N LEU A 319 12.10 3.07 8.44
CA LEU A 319 12.58 3.86 7.31
C LEU A 319 12.52 5.36 7.60
N LEU A 320 11.41 5.86 8.15
CA LEU A 320 11.26 7.27 8.51
C LEU A 320 12.36 7.71 9.50
N ASP A 321 12.63 6.89 10.52
CA ASP A 321 13.70 7.13 11.48
C ASP A 321 15.07 7.11 10.80
N LEU A 322 15.34 6.11 9.94
CA LEU A 322 16.60 6.02 9.22
C LEU A 322 16.84 7.24 8.33
N GLU A 323 15.81 7.68 7.60
CA GLU A 323 15.91 8.84 6.72
C GLU A 323 16.11 10.13 7.51
N LEU A 324 15.42 10.31 8.65
CA LEU A 324 15.70 11.45 9.53
C LEU A 324 17.14 11.38 10.05
N SER A 325 17.66 10.22 10.43
CA SER A 325 19.04 10.06 10.94
C SER A 325 20.11 10.54 9.95
N ASN A 326 19.83 10.50 8.64
CA ASN A 326 20.73 11.00 7.58
C ASN A 326 20.67 12.53 7.38
N MET A 327 19.70 13.21 7.99
CA MET A 327 19.52 14.66 7.89
C MET A 327 20.42 15.43 8.85
N SER A 328 20.51 16.75 8.66
CA SER A 328 21.29 17.64 9.53
C SER A 328 20.68 17.80 10.92
N GLY A 329 21.50 18.15 11.92
CA GLY A 329 21.03 18.44 13.29
C GLY A 329 19.95 19.52 13.38
N ASP A 330 19.93 20.51 12.49
CA ASP A 330 18.83 21.50 12.41
C ASP A 330 17.48 20.84 12.08
N ALA A 331 17.49 19.81 11.22
CA ALA A 331 16.30 19.07 10.84
C ALA A 331 15.83 18.15 11.97
N HIS A 332 16.77 17.54 12.71
CA HIS A 332 16.46 16.81 13.94
C HIS A 332 15.81 17.73 14.98
N SER A 333 16.40 18.89 15.20
CA SER A 333 15.90 19.88 16.16
C SER A 333 14.49 20.35 15.79
N LEU A 334 14.24 20.62 14.51
CA LEU A 334 12.90 20.97 14.05
C LEU A 334 11.90 19.83 14.29
N PHE A 335 12.29 18.59 14.01
CA PHE A 335 11.44 17.43 14.23
C PHE A 335 11.13 17.20 15.71
N GLU A 336 12.09 17.40 16.61
CA GLU A 336 11.82 17.28 18.05
C GLU A 336 10.94 18.40 18.61
N GLN A 337 11.06 19.62 18.07
CA GLN A 337 10.28 20.78 18.51
C GLN A 337 8.87 20.79 17.91
N ASP A 338 8.74 20.43 16.65
CA ASP A 338 7.50 20.34 15.89
C ASP A 338 7.62 19.21 14.87
N TYR A 339 7.25 18.00 15.31
CA TYR A 339 7.41 16.79 14.51
C TYR A 339 6.69 16.86 13.16
N ARG A 340 5.56 17.57 13.07
CA ARG A 340 4.81 17.69 11.82
C ARG A 340 5.52 18.59 10.82
N ARG A 341 6.15 19.69 11.28
CA ARG A 341 7.01 20.51 10.42
C ARG A 341 8.29 19.78 10.04
N GLY A 342 8.93 19.09 10.99
CA GLY A 342 10.14 18.32 10.72
C GLY A 342 9.89 17.11 9.82
N ALA A 343 8.71 16.49 9.87
CA ALA A 343 8.34 15.29 9.13
C ALA A 343 8.43 15.46 7.61
N ILE A 344 8.44 16.70 7.09
CA ILE A 344 8.61 16.94 5.65
C ILE A 344 9.92 16.34 5.11
N TYR A 345 10.97 16.25 5.93
CA TYR A 345 12.26 15.74 5.50
C TYR A 345 12.26 14.21 5.36
N PRO A 346 11.95 13.43 6.41
CA PRO A 346 11.82 11.98 6.25
C PRO A 346 10.70 11.59 5.28
N SER A 347 9.59 12.32 5.18
CA SER A 347 8.56 12.07 4.15
C SER A 347 9.05 12.34 2.72
N ALA A 348 9.83 13.42 2.50
CA ALA A 348 10.43 13.68 1.20
C ALA A 348 11.45 12.60 0.82
N ALA A 349 12.18 12.08 1.80
CA ALA A 349 13.13 10.99 1.60
C ALA A 349 12.42 9.66 1.35
N TYR A 350 11.33 9.38 2.05
CA TYR A 350 10.50 8.20 1.84
C TYR A 350 10.01 8.11 0.39
N ASN A 351 9.44 9.19 -0.14
CA ASN A 351 8.94 9.22 -1.52
C ASN A 351 10.04 9.37 -2.58
N GLY A 352 11.02 10.26 -2.35
CA GLY A 352 11.96 10.72 -3.37
C GLY A 352 13.42 10.32 -3.14
N GLY A 353 13.72 9.63 -2.05
CA GLY A 353 15.07 9.31 -1.57
C GLY A 353 15.77 10.48 -0.86
N TYR A 354 16.80 10.17 -0.07
CA TYR A 354 17.61 11.14 0.69
C TYR A 354 18.06 12.37 -0.12
N GLY A 355 18.46 12.19 -1.39
CA GLY A 355 18.90 13.31 -2.24
C GLY A 355 17.82 14.38 -2.44
N THR A 356 16.57 13.95 -2.52
CA THR A 356 15.38 14.81 -2.64
C THR A 356 15.13 15.57 -1.33
N ALA A 357 15.16 14.90 -0.17
CA ALA A 357 15.02 15.55 1.13
C ALA A 357 16.13 16.56 1.43
N ARG A 358 17.37 16.22 1.08
CA ARG A 358 18.53 17.13 1.20
C ARG A 358 18.38 18.36 0.30
N ALA A 359 17.86 18.18 -0.92
CA ALA A 359 17.57 19.31 -1.82
C ALA A 359 16.54 20.26 -1.19
N LEU A 360 15.46 19.71 -0.65
CA LEU A 360 14.41 20.47 0.03
C LEU A 360 14.98 21.25 1.22
N TYR A 361 15.75 20.60 2.09
CA TYR A 361 16.41 21.25 3.23
C TYR A 361 17.28 22.44 2.79
N ASN A 362 18.15 22.23 1.79
CA ASN A 362 19.02 23.28 1.28
C ASN A 362 18.23 24.44 0.66
N TRP A 363 17.14 24.13 -0.05
CA TRP A 363 16.28 25.14 -0.65
C TRP A 363 15.55 25.96 0.40
N ILE A 364 14.98 25.33 1.43
CA ILE A 364 14.32 26.02 2.55
C ILE A 364 15.30 26.98 3.22
N LYS A 365 16.51 26.50 3.56
CA LYS A 365 17.55 27.31 4.19
C LYS A 365 18.00 28.48 3.32
N LYS A 366 18.19 28.23 2.02
CA LYS A 366 18.62 29.27 1.06
C LYS A 366 17.58 30.37 0.88
N ASN A 367 16.29 30.02 0.87
CA ASN A 367 15.21 30.96 0.59
C ASN A 367 14.54 31.51 1.85
N ASN A 368 15.00 31.10 3.05
CA ASN A 368 14.33 31.38 4.32
C ASN A 368 12.82 31.06 4.26
N TYR A 369 12.49 29.90 3.67
CA TYR A 369 11.11 29.52 3.41
C TYR A 369 10.42 29.07 4.70
N GLU A 370 9.31 29.71 5.05
CA GLU A 370 8.54 29.35 6.24
C GLU A 370 7.66 28.12 5.99
N ILE A 371 7.79 27.11 6.84
CA ILE A 371 6.98 25.88 6.78
C ILE A 371 5.69 26.12 7.56
N THR A 372 4.56 26.21 6.86
CA THR A 372 3.22 26.35 7.45
C THR A 372 2.27 25.33 6.82
N PHE A 373 1.31 24.80 7.59
CA PHE A 373 0.36 23.80 7.06
C PHE A 373 -0.51 24.36 5.92
N ASP A 374 -0.88 25.64 6.02
CA ASP A 374 -1.80 26.26 5.07
C ASP A 374 -1.13 26.69 3.75
N ASN A 375 0.19 26.90 3.73
CA ASN A 375 0.91 27.43 2.55
C ASN A 375 2.13 26.60 2.11
N PHE A 376 2.27 25.35 2.56
CA PHE A 376 3.40 24.49 2.15
C PHE A 376 3.23 24.01 0.70
N HIS A 377 3.74 24.83 -0.23
CA HIS A 377 3.69 24.59 -1.67
C HIS A 377 5.07 24.80 -2.32
N PRO A 378 6.10 24.01 -1.93
CA PRO A 378 7.41 24.12 -2.54
C PRO A 378 7.32 23.77 -4.03
N SER A 379 7.98 24.58 -4.87
CA SER A 379 8.05 24.30 -6.30
C SER A 379 8.89 23.04 -6.55
N PRO A 380 8.72 22.34 -7.70
CA PRO A 380 9.56 21.19 -8.05
C PRO A 380 11.07 21.48 -7.99
N GLN A 381 11.48 22.74 -8.17
CA GLN A 381 12.87 23.16 -8.07
C GLN A 381 13.44 23.03 -6.64
N ALA A 382 12.61 23.06 -5.61
CA ALA A 382 13.03 22.79 -4.23
C ALA A 382 13.58 21.36 -4.05
N PHE A 383 13.20 20.45 -4.95
CA PHE A 383 13.57 19.03 -4.93
C PHE A 383 14.65 18.69 -5.97
N ALA A 384 15.27 19.71 -6.56
CA ALA A 384 16.25 19.51 -7.62
C ALA A 384 17.66 19.27 -7.05
N TYR A 385 18.32 18.19 -7.46
CA TYR A 385 19.71 17.89 -7.07
C TYR A 385 20.54 17.33 -8.23
N LEU A 386 21.86 17.40 -8.10
CA LEU A 386 22.79 16.80 -9.06
C LEU A 386 23.12 15.37 -8.64
N ARG A 387 22.92 14.41 -9.55
CA ARG A 387 23.35 13.01 -9.38
C ARG A 387 24.51 12.73 -10.30
N THR A 388 25.65 12.37 -9.72
CA THR A 388 26.81 11.88 -10.46
C THR A 388 26.78 10.36 -10.50
N SER A 389 26.89 9.79 -11.70
CA SER A 389 27.04 8.35 -11.90
C SER A 389 28.38 8.03 -12.54
N VAL A 390 28.99 6.93 -12.12
CA VAL A 390 30.23 6.42 -12.68
C VAL A 390 29.92 5.17 -13.48
N ARG A 391 30.25 5.19 -14.77
CA ARG A 391 30.18 3.99 -15.63
C ARG A 391 31.59 3.57 -16.01
N TYR A 392 31.87 2.29 -15.93
CA TYR A 392 33.13 1.75 -16.41
C TYR A 392 33.00 1.34 -17.86
N GLN A 393 33.93 1.78 -18.69
CA GLN A 393 33.99 1.43 -20.10
C GLN A 393 35.32 0.76 -20.40
N ASN A 394 35.28 -0.29 -21.21
CA ASN A 394 36.47 -0.95 -21.72
C ASN A 394 36.92 -0.20 -22.97
N VAL A 395 38.10 0.42 -22.90
CA VAL A 395 38.69 1.16 -24.03
C VAL A 395 39.97 0.47 -24.45
N LYS A 396 40.11 0.28 -25.77
CA LYS A 396 41.30 -0.34 -26.35
C LYS A 396 42.42 0.70 -26.41
N ARG A 397 43.56 0.42 -25.75
CA ARG A 397 44.80 1.21 -25.85
C ARG A 397 45.88 0.30 -26.43
N GLY A 398 46.13 0.43 -27.74
CA GLY A 398 47.01 -0.47 -28.47
C GLY A 398 46.47 -1.91 -28.50
N LYS A 399 47.28 -2.88 -28.05
CA LYS A 399 46.87 -4.30 -27.93
C LYS A 399 46.18 -4.64 -26.61
N LYS A 400 46.07 -3.70 -25.65
CA LYS A 400 45.47 -3.95 -24.32
C LYS A 400 44.06 -3.34 -24.22
N ILE A 401 43.18 -4.03 -23.50
CA ILE A 401 41.89 -3.47 -23.07
C ILE A 401 42.10 -2.87 -21.67
N VAL A 402 41.80 -1.58 -21.52
CA VAL A 402 41.89 -0.85 -20.24
C VAL A 402 40.49 -0.43 -19.82
N ARG A 403 40.14 -0.68 -18.56
CA ARG A 403 38.87 -0.25 -17.98
C ARG A 403 39.04 1.18 -17.46
N ILE A 404 38.32 2.13 -18.04
CA ILE A 404 38.30 3.53 -17.59
C ILE A 404 36.96 3.85 -16.93
N SER A 405 36.97 4.76 -15.96
CA SER A 405 35.75 5.29 -15.34
C SER A 405 35.32 6.58 -16.03
N VAL A 406 34.08 6.61 -16.53
CA VAL A 406 33.44 7.80 -17.09
C VAL A 406 32.43 8.33 -16.08
N LYS A 407 32.62 9.57 -15.64
CA LYS A 407 31.68 10.28 -14.75
C LYS A 407 30.65 11.02 -15.60
N SER A 408 29.38 10.92 -15.24
CA SER A 408 28.32 11.74 -15.81
C SER A 408 27.48 12.35 -14.70
N THR A 409 27.22 13.65 -14.77
CA THR A 409 26.39 14.37 -13.81
C THR A 409 25.10 14.79 -14.48
N LYS A 410 23.95 14.49 -13.86
CA LYS A 410 22.63 14.88 -14.34
C LYS A 410 21.89 15.63 -13.24
N LYS A 411 21.13 16.66 -13.63
CA LYS A 411 20.15 17.30 -12.75
C LYS A 411 18.92 16.41 -12.67
N ILE A 412 18.55 16.00 -11.46
CA ILE A 412 17.33 15.29 -11.14
C ILE A 412 16.36 16.31 -10.57
N VAL A 413 15.10 16.24 -10.98
CA VAL A 413 14.00 17.04 -10.45
C VAL A 413 12.87 16.06 -10.14
N ASN A 414 12.51 15.92 -8.86
CA ASN A 414 11.36 15.11 -8.48
C ASN A 414 10.10 15.99 -8.51
N THR A 415 9.20 15.69 -9.43
CA THR A 415 7.93 16.41 -9.60
C THR A 415 6.79 15.82 -8.77
N GLU A 416 6.97 14.63 -8.21
CA GLU A 416 5.98 13.89 -7.43
C GLU A 416 6.04 14.26 -5.94
N THR A 417 7.25 14.37 -5.37
CA THR A 417 7.43 14.72 -3.95
C THR A 417 6.73 16.01 -3.50
N PRO A 418 6.63 17.09 -4.30
CA PRO A 418 5.79 18.23 -3.94
C PRO A 418 4.33 17.83 -3.65
N TYR A 419 3.73 17.00 -4.50
CA TYR A 419 2.35 16.52 -4.33
C TYR A 419 2.23 15.62 -3.12
N TYR A 420 3.20 14.72 -2.94
CA TYR A 420 3.27 13.81 -1.81
C TYR A 420 3.27 14.56 -0.46
N LEU A 421 4.02 15.65 -0.35
CA LEU A 421 4.04 16.46 0.87
C LEU A 421 2.78 17.30 1.05
N ARG A 422 2.11 17.75 -0.03
CA ARG A 422 0.79 18.41 0.10
C ARG A 422 -0.25 17.44 0.64
N LYS A 423 -0.26 16.19 0.19
CA LYS A 423 -1.10 15.12 0.77
C LYS A 423 -0.81 14.97 2.26
N GLN A 424 0.46 14.90 2.64
CA GLN A 424 0.85 14.80 4.06
C GLN A 424 0.32 15.98 4.90
N MET A 425 0.41 17.21 4.39
CA MET A 425 -0.09 18.41 5.09
C MET A 425 -1.60 18.36 5.28
N TYR A 426 -2.32 17.97 4.23
CA TYR A 426 -3.77 17.76 4.31
C TYR A 426 -4.14 16.70 5.34
N LEU A 427 -3.42 15.56 5.34
CA LEU A 427 -3.71 14.45 6.24
C LEU A 427 -3.51 14.78 7.71
N TRP A 428 -2.64 15.73 8.06
CA TRP A 428 -2.56 16.24 9.44
C TRP A 428 -3.87 16.84 9.91
N LYS A 429 -4.49 17.68 9.07
CA LYS A 429 -5.79 18.29 9.36
C LYS A 429 -6.88 17.22 9.48
N LEU A 430 -6.94 16.29 8.51
CA LEU A 430 -7.90 15.19 8.55
C LEU A 430 -7.76 14.35 9.83
N THR A 431 -6.52 14.05 10.24
CA THR A 431 -6.28 13.28 11.47
C THR A 431 -6.79 14.01 12.70
N ASP A 432 -6.61 15.34 12.78
CA ASP A 432 -7.12 16.12 13.90
C ASP A 432 -8.66 16.14 13.96
N GLU A 433 -9.33 16.16 12.80
CA GLU A 433 -10.80 16.03 12.70
C GLU A 433 -11.29 14.64 13.14
N LEU A 434 -10.55 13.58 12.78
CA LEU A 434 -10.87 12.21 13.16
C LEU A 434 -10.59 11.91 14.63
N LYS A 435 -9.57 12.54 15.23
CA LYS A 435 -9.18 12.31 16.64
C LYS A 435 -10.31 12.49 17.64
N GLY A 436 -11.25 13.40 17.38
CA GLY A 436 -12.43 13.57 18.25
C GLY A 436 -13.36 12.35 18.28
N GLN A 437 -13.17 11.40 17.35
CA GLN A 437 -14.04 10.26 17.07
C GLN A 437 -13.31 8.90 17.20
N LEU A 438 -11.98 8.92 17.36
CA LEU A 438 -11.05 7.77 17.44
C LEU A 438 -10.46 7.60 18.83
#